data_AF-A0A067TKC0-F1
#
_entry.id   AF-A0A067TKC0-F1
#
_cell.length_a   1.000
_cell.length_b   1.000
_cell.length_c   1.000
_cell.angle_alpha   90.00
_cell.angle_beta   90.00
_cell.angle_gamma   90.00
#
_symmetry.space_group_name_H-M   'P 1'
#
loop_
_entity.id
_entity.type
_entity.pdbx_description
1 polymer ?
#
loop_
_entity_poly.entity_id
_entity_poly.type
_entity_poly.pdbx_seq_one_letter_code
_entity_poly.pdbx_strand_id
1 'polypeptide(L)'
;MVDWMSPVEIAKDAVAFSRFMHCLLGLYIWEFVVSFDFDWQYISGKRTFRWPMVFYFLNRYCLLFALIGIAIALNVTDEINCQGLYTFNSCFGNAAIGLASINLSLRTMAVWSRRWYIVVPLVFIILGHWSLLLHGILLKATWIPGQGCVITETDNKILAATFIYTMAFDLAVLFLTAFKLLYPSTGRSKLVELIFNDGLIYFMIAFLANLLATIFMLLNLNPVMSIIANVPAAIASTIVAGRIVRRLSNFTSKGPEMFPSTTQGSTIAFRSNMSGLRPKLSTKVSTKKLDGVHVQMETFESPTDKSAYSEYDAAGKISRGDSYDPEAQVISDEFKRPPY
;
A
#
# COMPACT_ATOMS: atom_id res chain seq x y z
N MET A 1 1.52 -45.37 -3.11
CA MET A 1 2.05 -44.10 -2.58
C MET A 1 3.17 -43.69 -3.53
N VAL A 2 3.14 -42.48 -4.09
CA VAL A 2 4.19 -42.04 -5.03
C VAL A 2 5.47 -41.81 -4.26
N ASP A 3 6.60 -42.33 -4.76
CA ASP A 3 7.92 -42.09 -4.18
C ASP A 3 8.48 -40.76 -4.72
N TRP A 4 8.28 -39.70 -3.94
CA TRP A 4 8.70 -38.33 -4.24
C TRP A 4 10.21 -38.14 -4.28
N MET A 5 10.98 -39.09 -3.73
CA MET A 5 12.45 -39.05 -3.73
C MET A 5 13.06 -39.89 -4.86
N SER A 6 12.24 -40.55 -5.68
CA SER A 6 12.74 -41.30 -6.82
C SER A 6 13.34 -40.35 -7.88
N PRO A 7 14.49 -40.69 -8.48
CA PRO A 7 15.19 -39.79 -9.41
C PRO A 7 14.36 -39.45 -10.65
N VAL A 8 13.44 -40.33 -11.05
CA VAL A 8 12.51 -40.12 -12.16
C VAL A 8 11.50 -39.02 -11.83
N GLU A 9 10.95 -39.01 -10.61
CA GLU A 9 10.02 -37.95 -10.19
C GLU A 9 10.75 -36.61 -9.99
N ILE A 10 11.95 -36.62 -9.40
CA ILE A 10 12.78 -35.42 -9.26
C ILE A 10 13.06 -34.77 -10.64
N ALA A 11 13.40 -35.59 -11.65
CA ALA A 11 13.65 -35.09 -12.99
C ALA A 11 12.39 -34.50 -13.65
N LYS A 12 11.23 -35.14 -13.47
CA LYS A 12 9.95 -34.60 -13.96
C LYS A 12 9.60 -33.28 -13.28
N ASP A 13 9.76 -33.20 -11.96
CA ASP A 13 9.53 -31.99 -11.17
C ASP A 13 10.48 -30.86 -11.60
N ALA A 14 11.75 -31.16 -11.87
CA ALA A 14 12.72 -30.17 -12.35
C ALA A 14 12.33 -29.58 -13.72
N VAL A 15 11.83 -30.40 -14.64
CA VAL A 15 11.34 -29.91 -15.95
C VAL A 15 10.09 -29.06 -15.77
N ALA A 16 9.15 -29.48 -14.92
CA ALA A 16 7.95 -28.71 -14.61
C ALA A 16 8.31 -27.35 -13.95
N PHE A 17 9.22 -27.37 -12.99
CA PHE A 17 9.76 -26.19 -12.33
C PHE A 17 10.40 -25.23 -13.33
N SER A 18 11.25 -25.74 -14.24
CA SER A 18 11.91 -24.91 -15.24
C SER A 18 10.90 -24.19 -16.13
N ARG A 19 9.91 -24.90 -16.68
CA ARG A 19 8.84 -24.31 -17.50
C ARG A 19 8.02 -23.29 -16.72
N PHE A 20 7.71 -23.60 -15.47
CA PHE A 20 6.95 -22.72 -14.60
C PHE A 20 7.71 -21.41 -14.31
N MET A 21 9.02 -21.47 -14.03
CA MET A 21 9.84 -20.28 -13.81
C MET A 21 9.90 -19.37 -15.04
N HIS A 22 9.95 -19.94 -16.26
CA HIS A 22 9.90 -19.14 -17.49
C HIS A 22 8.54 -18.44 -17.68
N CYS A 23 7.43 -19.12 -17.38
CA CYS A 23 6.10 -18.50 -17.39
C CYS A 23 5.99 -17.34 -16.39
N LEU A 24 6.51 -17.54 -15.17
CA LEU A 24 6.55 -16.53 -14.13
C LEU A 24 7.42 -15.32 -14.50
N LEU A 25 8.57 -15.55 -15.14
CA LEU A 25 9.41 -14.50 -15.69
C LEU A 25 8.63 -13.65 -16.70
N GLY A 26 7.94 -14.30 -17.65
CA GLY A 26 7.10 -13.61 -18.64
C GLY A 26 5.99 -12.78 -18.01
N LEU A 27 5.28 -13.33 -17.01
CA LEU A 27 4.25 -12.61 -16.25
C LEU A 27 4.83 -11.40 -15.54
N TYR A 28 6.00 -11.56 -14.90
CA TYR A 28 6.63 -10.45 -14.18
C TYR A 28 7.14 -9.36 -15.12
N ILE A 29 7.70 -9.72 -16.27
CA ILE A 29 8.07 -8.77 -17.32
C ILE A 29 6.83 -8.00 -17.80
N TRP A 30 5.70 -8.68 -18.01
CA TRP A 30 4.45 -8.01 -18.36
C TRP A 30 4.03 -7.00 -17.30
N GLU A 31 4.02 -7.37 -16.02
CA GLU A 31 3.69 -6.42 -14.94
C GLU A 31 4.70 -5.27 -14.89
N PHE A 32 5.99 -5.55 -15.12
CA PHE A 32 7.04 -4.54 -15.17
C PHE A 32 6.83 -3.53 -16.31
N VAL A 33 6.43 -3.98 -17.50
CA VAL A 33 6.15 -3.08 -18.63
C VAL A 33 4.91 -2.24 -18.37
N VAL A 34 3.82 -2.83 -17.87
CA VAL A 34 2.57 -2.10 -17.57
C VAL A 34 2.78 -1.04 -16.48
N SER A 35 3.71 -1.27 -15.57
CA SER A 35 4.03 -0.34 -14.49
C SER A 35 5.10 0.70 -14.85
N PHE A 36 5.73 0.60 -16.01
CA PHE A 36 6.83 1.45 -16.44
C PHE A 36 6.45 2.93 -16.57
N ASP A 37 5.25 3.24 -17.07
CA ASP A 37 4.77 4.63 -17.20
C ASP A 37 4.75 5.37 -15.85
N PHE A 38 4.48 4.64 -14.77
CA PHE A 38 4.51 5.20 -13.42
C PHE A 38 5.94 5.50 -12.98
N ASP A 39 6.89 4.60 -13.22
CA ASP A 39 8.30 4.80 -12.86
C ASP A 39 8.93 5.93 -13.65
N TRP A 40 8.60 6.00 -14.95
CA TRP A 40 9.08 7.06 -15.83
C TRP A 40 8.65 8.44 -15.33
N GLN A 41 7.48 8.56 -14.70
CA GLN A 41 7.05 9.83 -14.08
C GLN A 41 7.92 10.26 -12.89
N TYR A 42 8.54 9.32 -12.16
CA TYR A 42 9.51 9.65 -11.11
C TYR A 42 10.88 9.97 -11.67
N ILE A 43 11.33 9.22 -12.67
CA ILE A 43 12.63 9.44 -13.33
C ILE A 43 12.64 10.78 -14.10
N SER A 44 11.54 11.11 -14.78
CA SER A 44 11.36 12.38 -15.50
C SER A 44 11.10 13.59 -14.58
N GLY A 45 11.11 13.40 -13.25
CA GLY A 45 10.92 14.47 -12.28
C GLY A 45 9.50 15.04 -12.21
N LYS A 46 8.52 14.42 -12.88
CA LYS A 46 7.12 14.86 -12.85
C LYS A 46 6.45 14.63 -11.49
N ARG A 47 7.01 13.76 -10.64
CA ARG A 47 6.52 13.48 -9.28
C ARG A 47 7.64 13.62 -8.24
N THR A 48 7.27 14.08 -7.05
CA THR A 48 8.21 14.26 -5.95
C THR A 48 8.64 12.92 -5.35
N PHE A 49 9.94 12.72 -5.19
CA PHE A 49 10.49 11.50 -4.60
C PHE A 49 10.24 11.48 -3.09
N ARG A 50 9.58 10.44 -2.61
CA ARG A 50 9.35 10.22 -1.17
C ARG A 50 10.14 9.00 -0.73
N TRP A 51 10.70 9.04 0.48
CA TRP A 51 11.56 7.98 1.02
C TRP A 51 10.98 6.54 0.92
N PRO A 52 9.68 6.28 1.13
CA PRO A 52 9.10 4.94 0.94
C PRO A 52 9.22 4.38 -0.49
N MET A 53 9.40 5.25 -1.49
CA MET A 53 9.56 4.83 -2.89
C MET A 53 10.89 4.13 -3.15
N VAL A 54 11.92 4.37 -2.32
CA VAL A 54 13.20 3.65 -2.42
C VAL A 54 12.96 2.14 -2.28
N PHE A 55 12.21 1.73 -1.25
CA PHE A 55 11.87 0.32 -1.02
C PHE A 55 10.97 -0.27 -2.12
N TYR A 56 10.12 0.55 -2.74
CA TYR A 56 9.31 0.13 -3.88
C TYR A 56 10.18 -0.20 -5.10
N PHE A 57 11.06 0.73 -5.49
CA PHE A 57 11.95 0.53 -6.62
C PHE A 57 12.91 -0.62 -6.35
N LEU A 58 13.55 -0.63 -5.18
CA LEU A 58 14.52 -1.66 -4.82
C LEU A 58 13.88 -3.05 -4.85
N ASN A 59 12.68 -3.21 -4.29
CA ASN A 59 11.97 -4.49 -4.34
C ASN A 59 11.76 -4.97 -5.78
N ARG A 60 11.29 -4.07 -6.65
CA ARG A 60 10.96 -4.39 -8.03
C ARG A 60 12.19 -4.76 -8.85
N TYR A 61 13.29 -4.02 -8.70
CA TYR A 61 14.53 -4.34 -9.40
C TYR A 61 15.17 -5.61 -8.83
N CYS A 62 15.15 -5.81 -7.50
CA CYS A 62 15.68 -7.02 -6.90
C CYS A 62 14.97 -8.27 -7.39
N LEU A 63 13.63 -8.27 -7.46
CA LEU A 63 12.88 -9.41 -7.98
C LEU A 63 13.16 -9.65 -9.47
N LEU A 64 13.28 -8.59 -10.27
CA LEU A 64 13.63 -8.72 -11.70
C LEU A 64 15.00 -9.40 -11.87
N PHE A 65 16.02 -8.93 -11.15
CA PHE A 65 17.35 -9.53 -11.19
C PHE A 65 17.37 -10.97 -10.65
N ALA A 66 16.59 -11.27 -9.62
CA ALA A 66 16.44 -12.64 -9.12
C ALA A 66 15.86 -13.58 -10.20
N LEU A 67 14.78 -13.18 -10.87
CA LEU A 67 14.16 -13.98 -11.93
C LEU A 67 15.08 -14.19 -13.14
N ILE A 68 15.85 -13.16 -13.52
CA ILE A 68 16.87 -13.31 -14.57
C ILE A 68 17.97 -14.29 -14.12
N GLY A 69 18.43 -14.19 -12.86
CA GLY A 69 19.40 -15.11 -12.28
C GLY A 69 18.91 -16.57 -12.28
N ILE A 70 17.63 -16.79 -11.93
CA ILE A 70 16.99 -18.11 -11.98
C ILE A 70 16.92 -18.62 -13.43
N ALA A 71 16.53 -17.78 -14.38
CA ALA A 71 16.48 -18.16 -15.78
C ALA A 71 17.86 -18.54 -16.33
N ILE A 72 18.92 -17.84 -15.92
CA ILE A 72 20.30 -18.20 -16.28
C ILE A 72 20.67 -19.55 -15.64
N ALA A 73 20.36 -19.74 -14.35
CA ALA A 73 20.66 -20.98 -13.63
C ALA A 73 19.98 -22.21 -14.26
N LEU A 74 18.80 -22.03 -14.86
CA LEU A 74 18.05 -23.11 -15.50
C LEU A 74 18.46 -23.40 -16.95
N ASN A 75 19.13 -22.46 -17.63
CA ASN A 75 19.48 -22.58 -19.05
C ASN A 75 20.98 -22.77 -19.30
N VAL A 76 21.82 -22.66 -18.27
CA VAL A 76 23.27 -22.84 -18.41
C VAL A 76 23.63 -24.32 -18.61
N THR A 77 24.36 -24.61 -19.68
CA THR A 77 24.87 -25.95 -20.00
C THR A 77 26.38 -26.08 -19.81
N ASP A 78 27.08 -24.95 -19.71
CA ASP A 78 28.53 -24.87 -19.60
C ASP A 78 28.99 -24.59 -18.16
N GLU A 79 30.24 -24.94 -17.85
CA GLU A 79 30.81 -24.77 -16.51
C GLU A 79 30.89 -23.29 -16.13
N ILE A 80 30.21 -22.95 -15.03
CA ILE A 80 30.19 -21.60 -14.44
C ILE A 80 30.43 -21.67 -12.94
N ASN A 81 30.75 -20.52 -12.33
CA ASN A 81 30.80 -20.38 -10.88
C ASN A 81 29.39 -20.50 -10.26
N CYS A 82 28.92 -21.73 -10.04
CA CYS A 82 27.63 -22.05 -9.42
C CYS A 82 27.43 -21.30 -8.10
N GLN A 83 28.47 -21.28 -7.28
CA GLN A 83 28.42 -20.59 -6.00
C GLN A 83 28.06 -19.12 -6.17
N GLY A 84 28.70 -18.42 -7.11
CA GLY A 84 28.41 -17.01 -7.39
C GLY A 84 26.98 -16.80 -7.87
N LEU A 85 26.49 -17.64 -8.79
CA LEU A 85 25.14 -17.53 -9.33
C LEU A 85 24.05 -17.80 -8.29
N TYR A 86 24.21 -18.85 -7.47
CA TYR A 86 23.25 -19.15 -6.41
C TYR A 86 23.33 -18.15 -5.25
N THR A 87 24.51 -17.66 -4.88
CA THR A 87 24.64 -16.56 -3.90
C THR A 87 23.97 -15.29 -4.43
N PHE A 88 24.15 -14.97 -5.71
CA PHE A 88 23.45 -13.85 -6.37
C PHE A 88 21.93 -14.05 -6.30
N ASN A 89 21.42 -15.20 -6.73
CA ASN A 89 19.99 -15.49 -6.71
C ASN A 89 19.40 -15.43 -5.29
N SER A 90 20.09 -16.01 -4.31
CA SER A 90 19.65 -15.98 -2.91
C SER A 90 19.72 -14.57 -2.33
N CYS A 91 20.70 -13.76 -2.69
CA CYS A 91 20.77 -12.37 -2.25
C CYS A 91 19.59 -11.55 -2.78
N PHE A 92 19.39 -11.56 -4.10
CA PHE A 92 18.32 -10.79 -4.75
C PHE A 92 16.92 -11.32 -4.44
N GLY A 93 16.75 -12.64 -4.35
CA GLY A 93 15.50 -13.30 -3.97
C GLY A 93 15.09 -13.00 -2.53
N ASN A 94 16.01 -13.17 -1.58
CA ASN A 94 15.73 -12.82 -0.17
C ASN A 94 15.53 -11.32 0.01
N ALA A 95 16.28 -10.49 -0.70
CA ALA A 95 16.07 -9.04 -0.68
C ALA A 95 14.67 -8.67 -1.20
N ALA A 96 14.20 -9.29 -2.30
CA ALA A 96 12.85 -9.05 -2.81
C ALA A 96 11.77 -9.40 -1.77
N ILE A 97 11.89 -10.56 -1.11
CA ILE A 97 10.95 -10.97 -0.05
C ILE A 97 10.96 -9.95 1.10
N GLY A 98 12.15 -9.63 1.64
CA GLY A 98 12.28 -8.68 2.75
C GLY A 98 11.81 -7.26 2.42
N LEU A 99 12.03 -6.80 1.18
CA LEU A 99 11.58 -5.49 0.72
C LEU A 99 10.07 -5.46 0.45
N ALA A 100 9.47 -6.56 -0.03
CA ALA A 100 8.02 -6.69 -0.15
C ALA A 100 7.36 -6.56 1.24
N SER A 101 7.89 -7.29 2.22
CA SER A 101 7.50 -7.24 3.62
C SER A 101 7.64 -5.82 4.23
N ILE A 102 8.74 -5.10 3.95
CA ILE A 102 8.88 -3.69 4.34
C ILE A 102 7.79 -2.83 3.69
N ASN A 103 7.55 -2.97 2.38
CA ASN A 103 6.55 -2.16 1.67
C ASN A 103 5.13 -2.35 2.24
N LEU A 104 4.79 -3.57 2.65
CA LEU A 104 3.53 -3.88 3.34
C LEU A 104 3.50 -3.23 4.74
N SER A 105 4.57 -3.37 5.52
CA SER A 105 4.66 -2.81 6.88
C SER A 105 4.58 -1.28 6.94
N LEU A 106 5.21 -0.58 5.99
CA LEU A 106 5.18 0.89 5.90
C LEU A 106 3.74 1.41 5.74
N ARG A 107 2.88 0.65 5.06
CA ARG A 107 1.46 0.98 4.92
C ARG A 107 0.73 0.81 6.23
N THR A 108 0.98 -0.27 6.95
CA THR A 108 0.39 -0.49 8.27
C THR A 108 0.80 0.65 9.20
N MET A 109 2.07 1.06 9.21
CA MET A 109 2.52 2.23 9.97
C MET A 109 1.75 3.51 9.59
N ALA A 110 1.46 3.73 8.31
CA ALA A 110 0.65 4.86 7.85
C ALA A 110 -0.83 4.74 8.27
N VAL A 111 -1.43 3.54 8.18
CA VAL A 111 -2.79 3.25 8.63
C VAL A 111 -2.94 3.46 10.14
N TRP A 112 -1.87 3.29 10.90
CA TRP A 112 -1.83 3.60 12.34
C TRP A 112 -1.39 5.03 12.65
N SER A 113 -1.37 5.93 11.67
CA SER A 113 -0.97 7.34 11.82
C SER A 113 0.40 7.49 12.51
N ARG A 114 1.33 6.57 12.25
CA ARG A 114 2.69 6.53 12.81
C ARG A 114 2.74 6.56 14.35
N ARG A 115 1.75 5.98 15.03
CA ARG A 115 1.76 5.84 16.50
C ARG A 115 2.96 4.99 16.94
N TRP A 116 3.76 5.52 17.85
CA TRP A 116 5.05 4.93 18.23
C TRP A 116 4.94 3.49 18.76
N TYR A 117 3.88 3.18 19.51
CA TYR A 117 3.60 1.84 20.04
C TYR A 117 3.49 0.75 18.97
N ILE A 118 3.16 1.09 17.71
CA ILE A 118 3.07 0.13 16.60
C ILE A 118 4.34 0.18 15.75
N VAL A 119 4.89 1.37 15.52
CA VAL A 119 6.09 1.55 14.70
C VAL A 119 7.31 0.87 15.31
N VAL A 120 7.55 1.06 16.61
CA VAL A 120 8.72 0.49 17.30
C VAL A 120 8.77 -1.04 17.19
N PRO A 121 7.73 -1.81 17.57
CA PRO A 121 7.78 -3.26 17.45
C PRO A 121 7.88 -3.72 15.99
N LEU A 122 7.19 -3.07 15.04
CA LEU A 122 7.32 -3.41 13.62
C LEU A 122 8.75 -3.24 13.10
N VAL A 123 9.44 -2.17 13.50
CA VAL A 123 10.85 -1.96 13.13
C VAL A 123 11.73 -3.07 13.69
N PHE A 124 11.54 -3.50 14.95
CA PHE A 124 12.30 -4.62 15.52
C PHE A 124 12.04 -5.93 14.76
N ILE A 125 10.79 -6.22 14.40
CA ILE A 125 10.47 -7.43 13.63
C ILE A 125 11.09 -7.37 12.22
N ILE A 126 11.10 -6.20 11.57
CA ILE A 126 11.77 -6.01 10.29
C ILE A 126 13.27 -6.28 10.42
N LEU A 127 13.94 -5.75 11.45
CA LEU A 127 15.37 -5.99 11.67
C LEU A 127 15.66 -7.48 11.91
N GLY A 128 14.83 -8.16 12.70
CA GLY A 128 14.92 -9.60 12.91
C GLY A 128 14.73 -10.39 11.61
N HIS A 129 13.76 -9.99 10.78
CA HIS A 129 13.52 -10.60 9.48
C HIS A 129 14.74 -10.50 8.56
N TRP A 130 15.35 -9.31 8.44
CA TRP A 130 16.56 -9.11 7.63
C TRP A 130 17.76 -9.88 8.15
N SER A 131 17.91 -10.00 9.47
CA SER A 131 18.98 -10.82 10.06
C SER A 131 18.87 -12.29 9.64
N LEU A 132 17.65 -12.84 9.64
CA LEU A 132 17.42 -14.22 9.21
C LEU A 132 17.64 -14.40 7.71
N LEU A 133 17.13 -13.46 6.90
CA LEU A 133 17.32 -13.48 5.44
C LEU A 133 18.81 -13.43 5.06
N LEU A 134 19.61 -12.58 5.72
CA LEU A 134 21.05 -12.50 5.47
C LEU A 134 21.78 -13.79 5.86
N HIS A 135 21.36 -14.42 6.96
CA HIS A 135 21.92 -15.71 7.37
C HIS A 135 21.56 -16.83 6.38
N GLY A 136 20.36 -16.77 5.80
CA GLY A 136 19.91 -17.71 4.76
C GLY A 136 20.62 -17.61 3.40
N ILE A 137 21.48 -16.60 3.18
CA ILE A 137 22.28 -16.47 1.94
C ILE A 137 23.48 -17.43 1.94
N LEU A 138 23.91 -17.90 3.12
CA LEU A 138 25.04 -18.82 3.29
C LEU A 138 24.65 -20.24 2.83
N LEU A 139 24.81 -20.50 1.54
CA LEU A 139 24.65 -21.82 0.92
C LEU A 139 25.93 -22.20 0.18
N LYS A 140 26.19 -23.50 0.03
CA LYS A 140 27.28 -24.00 -0.84
C LYS A 140 26.71 -24.76 -2.02
N ALA A 141 27.14 -24.39 -3.21
CA ALA A 141 26.80 -25.02 -4.47
C ALA A 141 28.07 -25.36 -5.26
N THR A 142 28.12 -26.57 -5.81
CA THR A 142 29.22 -27.03 -6.66
C THR A 142 28.70 -27.46 -8.03
N TRP A 143 29.56 -27.35 -9.05
CA TRP A 143 29.27 -27.87 -10.38
C TRP A 143 29.57 -29.37 -10.42
N ILE A 144 28.60 -30.18 -10.87
CA ILE A 144 28.77 -31.61 -11.10
C ILE A 144 28.67 -31.88 -12.60
N PRO A 145 29.72 -32.45 -13.24
CA PRO A 145 29.71 -32.71 -14.67
C PRO A 145 28.57 -33.68 -15.04
N GLY A 146 27.72 -33.29 -15.99
CA GLY A 146 26.56 -34.07 -16.43
C GLY A 146 25.26 -33.83 -15.66
N GLN A 147 25.28 -33.14 -14.52
CA GLN A 147 24.09 -32.75 -13.74
C GLN A 147 23.93 -31.23 -13.58
N GLY A 148 24.99 -30.45 -13.81
CA GLY A 148 24.98 -28.99 -13.71
C GLY A 148 25.29 -28.49 -12.29
N CYS A 149 24.80 -27.30 -11.95
CA CYS A 149 24.97 -26.75 -10.61
C CYS A 149 24.05 -27.44 -9.59
N VAL A 150 24.63 -28.03 -8.55
CA VAL A 150 23.89 -28.69 -7.46
C VAL A 150 24.23 -28.02 -6.14
N ILE A 151 23.21 -27.86 -5.29
CA ILE A 151 23.37 -27.33 -3.95
C ILE A 151 23.85 -28.45 -3.03
N THR A 152 25.07 -28.34 -2.50
CA THR A 152 25.71 -29.40 -1.70
C THR A 152 25.47 -29.26 -0.21
N GLU A 153 25.40 -28.04 0.31
CA GLU A 153 25.08 -27.79 1.71
C GLU A 153 24.04 -26.68 1.82
N THR A 154 22.97 -26.97 2.54
CA THR A 154 21.91 -26.04 2.86
C THR A 154 21.30 -26.38 4.19
N ASP A 155 21.21 -25.39 5.08
CA ASP A 155 20.60 -25.59 6.39
C ASP A 155 19.08 -25.43 6.29
N ASN A 156 18.40 -26.55 6.03
CA ASN A 156 16.94 -26.59 5.90
C ASN A 156 16.23 -26.02 7.15
N LYS A 157 16.85 -26.11 8.34
CA LYS A 157 16.32 -25.52 9.57
C LYS A 157 16.28 -23.99 9.50
N ILE A 158 17.33 -23.35 8.98
CA ILE A 158 17.42 -21.90 8.85
C ILE A 158 16.42 -21.41 7.79
N LEU A 159 16.30 -22.12 6.67
CA LEU A 159 15.30 -21.84 5.65
C LEU A 159 13.89 -21.93 6.20
N ALA A 160 13.52 -23.06 6.82
CA ALA A 160 12.20 -23.26 7.41
C ALA A 160 11.89 -22.18 8.47
N ALA A 161 12.86 -21.85 9.34
CA ALA A 161 12.71 -20.77 10.30
C ALA A 161 12.47 -19.41 9.63
N THR A 162 13.19 -19.10 8.54
CA THR A 162 13.03 -17.86 7.77
C THR A 162 11.65 -17.78 7.12
N PHE A 163 11.15 -18.87 6.54
CA PHE A 163 9.80 -18.92 5.94
C PHE A 163 8.70 -18.76 6.98
N ILE A 164 8.77 -19.50 8.10
CA ILE A 164 7.83 -19.38 9.21
C ILE A 164 7.83 -17.94 9.74
N TYR A 165 9.01 -17.34 9.90
CA TYR A 165 9.14 -15.97 10.36
C TYR A 165 8.48 -14.98 9.38
N THR A 166 8.73 -15.12 8.08
CA THR A 166 8.13 -14.27 7.02
C THR A 166 6.60 -14.37 7.05
N MET A 167 6.08 -15.60 7.10
CA MET A 167 4.64 -15.84 7.18
C MET A 167 4.02 -15.21 8.43
N ALA A 168 4.65 -15.39 9.60
CA ALA A 168 4.19 -14.80 10.86
C ALA A 168 4.25 -13.27 10.83
N PHE A 169 5.29 -12.69 10.23
CA PHE A 169 5.41 -11.26 10.04
C PHE A 169 4.29 -10.71 9.17
N ASP A 170 4.05 -11.29 8.00
CA ASP A 170 3.00 -10.83 7.09
C ASP A 170 1.61 -11.01 7.72
N LEU A 171 1.38 -12.09 8.48
CA LEU A 171 0.15 -12.29 9.24
C LEU A 171 -0.05 -11.21 10.31
N ALA A 172 1.01 -10.85 11.06
CA ALA A 172 0.94 -9.79 12.05
C ALA A 172 0.63 -8.44 11.42
N VAL A 173 1.29 -8.10 10.31
CA VAL A 173 1.05 -6.89 9.52
C VAL A 173 -0.40 -6.87 9.00
N LEU A 174 -0.88 -8.01 8.49
CA LEU A 174 -2.25 -8.17 8.01
C LEU A 174 -3.27 -7.96 9.12
N PHE A 175 -3.08 -8.60 10.28
CA PHE A 175 -3.98 -8.48 11.42
C PHE A 175 -4.02 -7.05 11.96
N LEU A 176 -2.86 -6.41 12.11
CA LEU A 176 -2.77 -5.00 12.52
C LEU A 176 -3.48 -4.06 11.54
N THR A 177 -3.38 -4.35 10.24
CA THR A 177 -4.04 -3.57 9.20
C THR A 177 -5.55 -3.80 9.24
N ALA A 178 -6.00 -5.05 9.27
CA ALA A 178 -7.40 -5.45 9.34
C ALA A 178 -8.10 -4.90 10.59
N PHE A 179 -7.49 -5.05 11.77
CA PHE A 179 -8.05 -4.57 13.04
C PHE A 179 -8.33 -3.06 13.00
N LYS A 180 -7.37 -2.27 12.48
CA LYS A 180 -7.53 -0.82 12.41
C LYS A 180 -8.56 -0.37 11.37
N LEU A 181 -8.78 -1.19 10.34
CA LEU A 181 -9.77 -0.97 9.29
C LEU A 181 -11.19 -1.33 9.73
N LEU A 182 -11.35 -2.43 10.48
CA LEU A 182 -12.65 -2.89 10.99
C LEU A 182 -13.15 -2.04 12.17
N TYR A 183 -12.23 -1.45 12.94
CA TYR A 183 -12.54 -0.56 14.06
C TYR A 183 -11.99 0.85 13.80
N PRO A 184 -12.60 1.62 12.86
CA PRO A 184 -12.17 2.98 12.59
C PRO A 184 -12.40 3.85 13.82
N SER A 185 -11.35 4.55 14.26
CA SER A 185 -11.49 5.64 15.23
C SER A 185 -12.10 6.83 14.49
N THR A 186 -13.16 7.41 15.06
CA THR A 186 -13.92 8.54 14.53
C THR A 186 -13.01 9.64 13.99
N GLY A 187 -13.17 10.01 12.70
CA GLY A 187 -12.47 11.14 12.08
C GLY A 187 -11.68 10.87 10.79
N ARG A 188 -11.78 9.68 10.17
CA ARG A 188 -11.24 9.47 8.80
C ARG A 188 -12.30 9.71 7.74
N SER A 189 -11.88 10.29 6.61
CA SER A 189 -12.73 10.40 5.42
C SER A 189 -13.10 9.00 4.91
N LYS A 190 -14.39 8.78 4.62
CA LYS A 190 -14.92 7.52 4.06
C LYS A 190 -14.16 7.04 2.82
N LEU A 191 -13.60 7.97 2.05
CA LEU A 191 -12.82 7.67 0.85
C LEU A 191 -11.49 6.97 1.21
N VAL A 192 -10.83 7.44 2.27
CA VAL A 192 -9.57 6.86 2.75
C VAL A 192 -9.82 5.45 3.30
N GLU A 193 -10.91 5.28 4.04
CA GLU A 193 -11.34 3.98 4.55
C GLU A 193 -11.60 2.97 3.42
N LEU A 194 -12.33 3.37 2.37
CA LEU A 194 -12.63 2.50 1.23
C LEU A 194 -11.37 2.05 0.46
N ILE A 195 -10.40 2.96 0.24
CA ILE A 195 -9.14 2.61 -0.43
C ILE A 195 -8.31 1.61 0.39
N PHE A 196 -8.27 1.80 1.71
CA PHE A 196 -7.53 0.89 2.58
C PHE A 196 -8.27 -0.45 2.76
N ASN A 197 -9.60 -0.46 2.69
CA ASN A 197 -10.41 -1.67 2.73
C ASN A 197 -10.18 -2.51 1.46
N ASP A 198 -10.21 -1.89 0.28
CA ASP A 198 -9.81 -2.58 -0.95
C ASP A 198 -8.34 -3.03 -0.91
N GLY A 199 -7.49 -2.26 -0.22
CA GLY A 199 -6.10 -2.61 0.05
C GLY A 199 -5.95 -3.92 0.82
N LEU A 200 -6.91 -4.26 1.69
CA LEU A 200 -6.86 -5.47 2.53
C LEU A 200 -6.87 -6.76 1.71
N ILE A 201 -7.61 -6.79 0.58
CA ILE A 201 -7.65 -7.95 -0.32
C ILE A 201 -6.26 -8.26 -0.85
N TYR A 202 -5.50 -7.21 -1.20
CA TYR A 202 -4.11 -7.34 -1.64
C TYR A 202 -3.23 -7.95 -0.52
N PHE A 203 -3.37 -7.49 0.73
CA PHE A 203 -2.66 -8.10 1.87
C PHE A 203 -3.02 -9.58 2.07
N MET A 204 -4.30 -9.94 1.96
CA MET A 204 -4.74 -11.34 2.08
C MET A 204 -4.12 -12.23 0.99
N ILE A 205 -4.05 -11.75 -0.24
CA ILE A 205 -3.42 -12.48 -1.35
C ILE A 205 -1.93 -12.73 -1.08
N ALA A 206 -1.20 -11.71 -0.61
CA ALA A 206 0.22 -11.88 -0.24
C ALA A 206 0.40 -12.90 0.89
N PHE A 207 -0.41 -12.80 1.95
CA PHE A 207 -0.38 -13.76 3.06
C PHE A 207 -0.67 -15.19 2.58
N LEU A 208 -1.71 -15.40 1.77
CA LEU A 208 -2.04 -16.73 1.25
C LEU A 208 -0.92 -17.31 0.38
N ALA A 209 -0.25 -16.47 -0.41
CA ALA A 209 0.88 -16.90 -1.22
C ALA A 209 2.06 -17.33 -0.35
N ASN A 210 2.39 -16.57 0.70
CA ASN A 210 3.48 -16.91 1.63
C ASN A 210 3.13 -18.10 2.55
N LEU A 211 1.86 -18.27 2.90
CA LEU A 211 1.36 -19.47 3.59
C LEU A 211 1.56 -20.71 2.72
N LEU A 212 1.18 -20.65 1.45
CA LEU A 212 1.35 -21.76 0.52
C LEU A 212 2.83 -22.11 0.34
N ALA A 213 3.72 -21.12 0.18
CA ALA A 213 5.16 -21.34 0.13
C ALA A 213 5.70 -22.01 1.41
N THR A 214 5.25 -21.58 2.58
CA THR A 214 5.66 -22.15 3.87
C THR A 214 5.20 -23.60 4.02
N ILE A 215 3.97 -23.92 3.59
CA ILE A 215 3.43 -25.28 3.62
C ILE A 215 4.30 -26.22 2.77
N PHE A 216 4.59 -25.87 1.52
CA PHE A 216 5.45 -26.67 0.65
C PHE A 216 6.86 -26.86 1.21
N MET A 217 7.42 -25.83 1.85
CA MET A 217 8.72 -25.91 2.51
C MET A 217 8.70 -26.89 3.70
N LEU A 218 7.67 -26.85 4.56
CA LEU A 218 7.58 -27.72 5.74
C LEU A 218 7.29 -29.18 5.41
N LEU A 219 6.53 -29.42 4.33
CA LEU A 219 6.20 -30.77 3.86
C LEU A 219 7.45 -31.54 3.39
N ASN A 220 8.47 -30.85 2.86
CA ASN A 220 9.77 -31.41 2.46
C ASN A 220 9.69 -32.74 1.67
N LEU A 221 8.85 -32.79 0.63
CA LEU A 221 8.68 -33.97 -0.22
C LEU A 221 9.91 -34.23 -1.09
N ASN A 222 10.48 -33.17 -1.66
CA ASN A 222 11.59 -33.17 -2.61
C ASN A 222 12.19 -31.75 -2.66
N PRO A 223 13.53 -31.55 -2.74
CA PRO A 223 14.18 -30.24 -2.87
C PRO A 223 13.53 -29.27 -3.86
N VAL A 224 13.09 -29.75 -5.03
CA VAL A 224 12.45 -28.90 -6.06
C VAL A 224 11.06 -28.44 -5.60
N MET A 225 10.26 -29.38 -5.08
CA MET A 225 8.89 -29.11 -4.63
C MET A 225 8.82 -28.24 -3.37
N SER A 226 9.84 -28.26 -2.52
CA SER A 226 9.92 -27.36 -1.37
C SER A 226 10.07 -25.90 -1.76
N ILE A 227 10.69 -25.60 -2.90
CA ILE A 227 11.03 -24.24 -3.33
C ILE A 227 10.10 -23.75 -4.45
N ILE A 228 9.36 -24.65 -5.13
CA ILE A 228 8.50 -24.31 -6.28
C ILE A 228 7.50 -23.19 -6.01
N ALA A 229 6.96 -23.12 -4.79
CA ALA A 229 5.98 -22.12 -4.38
C ALA A 229 6.60 -20.81 -3.89
N ASN A 230 7.90 -20.77 -3.60
CA ASN A 230 8.58 -19.59 -3.10
C ASN A 230 8.61 -18.46 -4.14
N VAL A 231 9.02 -18.78 -5.37
CA VAL A 231 9.13 -17.79 -6.45
C VAL A 231 7.76 -17.16 -6.80
N PRO A 232 6.68 -17.94 -6.99
CA PRO A 232 5.33 -17.39 -7.12
C PRO A 232 4.91 -16.51 -5.95
N ALA A 233 5.24 -16.90 -4.71
CA ALA A 233 4.87 -16.14 -3.52
C ALA A 233 5.61 -14.79 -3.45
N ALA A 234 6.90 -14.78 -3.77
CA ALA A 234 7.70 -13.55 -3.88
C ALA A 234 7.17 -12.63 -4.99
N ILE A 235 6.80 -13.19 -6.15
CA ILE A 235 6.18 -12.44 -7.26
C ILE A 235 4.85 -11.86 -6.82
N ALA A 236 3.94 -12.67 -6.30
CA ALA A 236 2.63 -12.23 -5.85
C ALA A 236 2.76 -11.11 -4.82
N SER A 237 3.58 -11.31 -3.77
CA SER A 237 3.83 -10.32 -2.72
C SER A 237 4.38 -9.00 -3.28
N THR A 238 5.30 -9.07 -4.24
CA THR A 238 5.89 -7.88 -4.88
C THR A 238 4.90 -7.13 -5.77
N ILE A 239 4.13 -7.85 -6.60
CA ILE A 239 3.10 -7.27 -7.46
C ILE A 239 2.04 -6.56 -6.60
N VAL A 240 1.55 -7.26 -5.58
CA VAL A 240 0.59 -6.77 -4.60
C VAL A 240 1.15 -5.51 -3.94
N ALA A 241 2.31 -5.59 -3.27
CA ALA A 241 2.92 -4.45 -2.61
C ALA A 241 3.08 -3.25 -3.56
N GLY A 242 3.53 -3.52 -4.79
CA GLY A 242 3.71 -2.51 -5.82
C GLY A 242 2.42 -1.88 -6.34
N ARG A 243 1.35 -2.65 -6.51
CA ARG A 243 0.02 -2.13 -6.90
C ARG A 243 -0.55 -1.24 -5.81
N ILE A 244 -0.43 -1.62 -4.54
CA ILE A 244 -0.90 -0.78 -3.44
C ILE A 244 -0.07 0.53 -3.37
N VAL A 245 1.25 0.50 -3.63
CA VAL A 245 2.11 1.70 -3.74
C VAL A 245 1.66 2.65 -4.84
N ARG A 246 1.48 2.13 -6.05
CA ARG A 246 1.01 2.93 -7.18
C ARG A 246 -0.37 3.52 -6.91
N ARG A 247 -1.29 2.73 -6.35
CA ARG A 247 -2.65 3.19 -6.01
C ARG A 247 -2.60 4.35 -5.02
N LEU A 248 -1.88 4.21 -3.91
CA LEU A 248 -1.74 5.27 -2.90
C LEU A 248 -1.08 6.54 -3.46
N SER A 249 -0.05 6.37 -4.29
CA SER A 249 0.65 7.50 -4.91
C SER A 249 -0.23 8.26 -5.90
N ASN A 250 -1.00 7.55 -6.74
CA ASN A 250 -1.92 8.17 -7.68
C ASN A 250 -3.01 8.97 -6.97
N PHE A 251 -3.52 8.48 -5.83
CA PHE A 251 -4.47 9.23 -5.02
C PHE A 251 -3.86 10.48 -4.38
N THR A 252 -2.63 10.41 -3.88
CA THR A 252 -1.99 11.59 -3.28
C THR A 252 -1.58 12.63 -4.32
N SER A 253 -1.20 12.19 -5.52
CA SER A 253 -0.80 13.09 -6.62
C SER A 253 -2.02 13.81 -7.22
N LYS A 254 -3.19 13.15 -7.22
CA LYS A 254 -4.50 13.78 -7.40
C LYS A 254 -4.99 14.38 -6.08
N GLY A 255 -4.13 15.15 -5.39
CA GLY A 255 -4.48 15.86 -4.17
C GLY A 255 -5.84 16.56 -4.33
N PRO A 256 -6.60 16.72 -3.22
CA PRO A 256 -8.04 16.94 -3.20
C PRO A 256 -8.37 17.83 -4.37
N GLU A 257 -8.98 17.26 -5.40
CA GLU A 257 -9.52 18.08 -6.46
C GLU A 257 -10.47 19.00 -5.69
N MET A 258 -10.05 20.26 -5.51
CA MET A 258 -11.00 21.35 -5.46
C MET A 258 -11.90 20.97 -6.61
N PHE A 259 -13.12 20.53 -6.29
CA PHE A 259 -14.19 20.56 -7.25
C PHE A 259 -13.93 21.86 -8.01
N PRO A 260 -13.70 21.83 -9.32
CA PRO A 260 -13.76 23.08 -10.02
C PRO A 260 -15.17 23.54 -9.66
N SER A 261 -15.25 24.58 -8.85
CA SER A 261 -16.39 25.46 -8.79
C SER A 261 -16.42 26.04 -10.18
N THR A 262 -16.77 25.21 -11.16
CA THR A 262 -17.18 25.61 -12.48
C THR A 262 -18.53 26.21 -12.18
N THR A 263 -18.51 27.46 -11.75
CA THR A 263 -19.46 28.48 -12.15
C THR A 263 -19.39 28.61 -13.68
N GLN A 264 -19.65 27.51 -14.40
CA GLN A 264 -20.28 27.55 -15.69
C GLN A 264 -21.74 27.34 -15.40
N GLY A 265 -22.48 28.43 -15.52
CA GLY A 265 -23.92 28.47 -15.36
C GLY A 265 -24.57 27.36 -16.18
N SER A 266 -25.03 26.33 -15.48
CA SER A 266 -26.18 25.55 -15.94
C SER A 266 -27.40 26.34 -15.53
N THR A 267 -27.82 27.26 -16.40
CA THR A 267 -29.15 27.87 -16.33
C THR A 267 -30.19 26.79 -16.61
N ILE A 268 -30.49 25.96 -15.61
CA ILE A 268 -31.78 25.28 -15.54
C ILE A 268 -32.74 26.31 -14.96
N ALA A 269 -33.22 27.17 -15.85
CA ALA A 269 -34.30 28.09 -15.56
C ALA A 269 -35.58 27.30 -15.31
N PHE A 270 -36.03 27.28 -14.07
CA PHE A 270 -37.40 26.92 -13.70
C PHE A 270 -38.32 28.03 -14.25
N ARG A 271 -39.08 27.72 -15.31
CA ARG A 271 -40.32 28.41 -15.70
C ARG A 271 -41.39 27.31 -15.61
N SER A 272 -42.48 27.41 -14.87
CA SER A 272 -43.50 28.47 -14.86
C SER A 272 -44.44 28.32 -13.65
N ASN A 273 -45.15 29.41 -13.32
CA ASN A 273 -46.22 29.60 -12.33
C ASN A 273 -45.82 30.08 -10.93
N MET A 274 -45.69 31.40 -10.77
CA MET A 274 -46.59 32.12 -9.86
C MET A 274 -46.55 33.63 -10.17
N SER A 275 -47.75 34.19 -10.19
CA SER A 275 -48.09 35.59 -10.36
C SER A 275 -47.60 36.50 -9.23
N GLY A 276 -47.08 37.68 -9.62
CA GLY A 276 -47.28 38.94 -8.89
C GLY A 276 -46.35 39.23 -7.70
N LEU A 277 -45.37 40.09 -7.91
CA LEU A 277 -45.28 41.46 -7.33
C LEU A 277 -43.89 42.05 -7.65
N ARG A 278 -43.88 43.24 -8.28
CA ARG A 278 -42.68 44.09 -8.40
C ARG A 278 -42.45 44.84 -7.08
N PRO A 279 -41.22 45.31 -6.82
CA PRO A 279 -40.99 46.74 -7.08
C PRO A 279 -39.70 47.05 -7.82
N LYS A 280 -39.72 48.24 -8.43
CA LYS A 280 -38.68 48.88 -9.24
C LYS A 280 -37.56 49.44 -8.35
N LEU A 281 -36.31 49.39 -8.84
CA LEU A 281 -35.36 50.49 -8.61
C LEU A 281 -34.69 50.86 -9.93
N SER A 282 -34.85 52.13 -10.29
CA SER A 282 -34.20 52.82 -11.40
C SER A 282 -32.98 53.53 -10.84
N THR A 283 -31.80 53.44 -11.46
CA THR A 283 -30.96 54.60 -11.78
C THR A 283 -30.01 54.24 -12.93
N LYS A 284 -29.78 55.25 -13.75
CA LYS A 284 -29.24 55.30 -15.11
C LYS A 284 -27.72 55.61 -15.11
N VAL A 285 -27.06 55.23 -16.22
CA VAL A 285 -26.03 55.98 -16.97
C VAL A 285 -24.53 55.59 -16.88
N SER A 286 -24.04 55.30 -18.11
CA SER A 286 -22.76 55.52 -18.79
C SER A 286 -21.56 54.56 -18.69
N THR A 287 -21.38 53.90 -19.84
CA THR A 287 -20.20 53.36 -20.51
C THR A 287 -18.87 54.13 -20.38
N LYS A 288 -17.75 53.43 -20.09
CA LYS A 288 -16.68 53.07 -21.06
C LYS A 288 -15.42 52.43 -20.41
N LYS A 289 -15.07 51.25 -20.96
CA LYS A 289 -13.74 50.68 -21.31
C LYS A 289 -12.70 50.27 -20.25
N LEU A 290 -12.42 48.95 -20.30
CA LEU A 290 -11.17 48.20 -20.16
C LEU A 290 -10.63 47.90 -18.74
N ASP A 291 -11.07 46.73 -18.25
CA ASP A 291 -10.52 45.96 -17.13
C ASP A 291 -9.10 45.44 -17.44
N GLY A 292 -8.16 45.81 -16.57
CA GLY A 292 -7.09 44.90 -16.15
C GLY A 292 -7.51 44.32 -14.81
N VAL A 293 -7.82 43.02 -14.77
CA VAL A 293 -8.21 42.34 -13.52
C VAL A 293 -6.96 42.13 -12.67
N HIS A 294 -6.80 42.96 -11.65
CA HIS A 294 -5.85 42.76 -10.57
C HIS A 294 -6.44 41.74 -9.59
N VAL A 295 -6.01 40.48 -9.64
CA VAL A 295 -6.42 39.47 -8.65
C VAL A 295 -5.53 39.61 -7.43
N GLN A 296 -6.01 40.39 -6.46
CA GLN A 296 -5.46 40.42 -5.12
C GLN A 296 -5.95 39.14 -4.42
N MET A 297 -5.05 38.18 -4.17
CA MET A 297 -5.36 37.02 -3.33
C MET A 297 -5.37 37.49 -1.87
N GLU A 298 -6.55 37.79 -1.33
CA GLU A 298 -6.71 37.87 0.12
C GLU A 298 -6.55 36.46 0.69
N THR A 299 -5.40 36.25 1.32
CA THR A 299 -5.12 35.08 2.13
C THR A 299 -5.92 35.28 3.41
N PHE A 300 -6.98 34.49 3.62
CA PHE A 300 -7.59 34.38 4.95
C PHE A 300 -6.58 33.69 5.87
N GLU A 301 -5.66 34.45 6.46
CA GLU A 301 -5.06 34.07 7.73
C GLU A 301 -6.20 34.03 8.75
N SER A 302 -6.41 32.85 9.34
CA SER A 302 -7.20 32.67 10.54
C SER A 302 -6.69 33.65 11.61
N PRO A 303 -7.49 34.61 12.11
CA PRO A 303 -7.09 35.36 13.28
C PRO A 303 -7.12 34.41 14.47
N THR A 304 -5.93 34.06 14.97
CA THR A 304 -5.76 33.61 16.34
C THR A 304 -6.01 34.81 17.25
N ASP A 305 -7.26 35.08 17.60
CA ASP A 305 -7.58 35.85 18.79
C ASP A 305 -8.95 35.50 19.36
N LYS A 306 -8.95 35.10 20.63
CA LYS A 306 -10.14 34.88 21.44
C LYS A 306 -10.78 36.23 21.75
N SER A 307 -11.82 36.65 21.02
CA SER A 307 -12.85 37.55 21.58
C SER A 307 -14.09 37.70 20.68
N ALA A 308 -15.26 37.58 21.34
CA ALA A 308 -16.58 38.08 20.95
C ALA A 308 -17.26 37.50 19.68
N TYR A 309 -17.87 36.32 19.82
CA TYR A 309 -19.07 35.99 19.03
C TYR A 309 -20.24 36.86 19.54
N SER A 310 -20.81 37.71 18.68
CA SER A 310 -22.07 38.39 18.98
C SER A 310 -23.23 37.44 18.65
N GLU A 311 -23.97 37.04 19.68
CA GLU A 311 -25.14 36.16 19.57
C GLU A 311 -26.40 37.02 19.33
N TYR A 312 -27.26 36.59 18.41
CA TYR A 312 -28.50 37.30 18.05
C TYR A 312 -29.69 36.54 18.62
N ASP A 313 -30.63 37.25 19.24
CA ASP A 313 -31.88 36.64 19.70
C ASP A 313 -32.89 36.41 18.56
N ALA A 314 -33.96 35.66 18.84
CA ALA A 314 -35.01 35.33 17.86
C ALA A 314 -35.81 36.56 17.36
N ALA A 315 -35.57 37.75 17.92
CA ALA A 315 -36.13 39.02 17.47
C ALA A 315 -35.11 39.89 16.69
N GLY A 316 -33.89 39.40 16.48
CA GLY A 316 -32.87 40.04 15.64
C GLY A 316 -32.07 41.15 16.33
N LYS A 317 -31.99 41.19 17.67
CA LYS A 317 -31.13 42.13 18.41
C LYS A 317 -29.82 41.47 18.83
N ILE A 318 -28.74 42.28 18.84
CA ILE A 318 -27.38 41.89 19.23
C ILE A 318 -27.34 41.77 20.76
N SER A 319 -27.16 40.56 21.29
CA SER A 319 -26.87 40.33 22.69
C SER A 319 -25.36 40.49 22.93
N ARG A 320 -24.97 41.53 23.66
CA ARG A 320 -23.62 41.64 24.22
C ARG A 320 -23.63 40.87 25.54
N GLY A 321 -23.00 39.70 25.56
CA GLY A 321 -22.90 38.89 26.77
C GLY A 321 -22.04 39.59 27.81
N ASP A 322 -22.68 40.22 28.80
CA ASP A 322 -22.11 40.58 30.11
C ASP A 322 -23.22 40.93 31.13
N SER A 323 -24.23 40.07 31.24
CA SER A 323 -25.19 40.11 32.35
C SER A 323 -25.51 38.69 32.79
N TYR A 324 -24.92 38.30 33.92
CA TYR A 324 -25.23 37.07 34.63
C TYR A 324 -26.66 37.19 35.19
N ASP A 325 -27.60 36.43 34.63
CA ASP A 325 -28.98 36.36 35.09
C ASP A 325 -29.15 35.14 36.02
N PRO A 326 -29.27 35.34 37.35
CA PRO A 326 -29.38 34.25 38.30
C PRO A 326 -30.76 33.57 38.35
N GLU A 327 -31.76 33.99 37.57
CA GLU A 327 -33.10 33.36 37.56
C GLU A 327 -33.27 32.26 36.48
N ALA A 328 -32.33 32.12 35.54
CA ALA A 328 -32.45 31.14 34.44
C ALA A 328 -32.13 29.67 34.81
N GLN A 329 -31.79 29.37 36.08
CA GLN A 329 -31.52 28.01 36.55
C GLN A 329 -32.66 27.34 37.35
N VAL A 330 -33.86 27.93 37.40
CA VAL A 330 -34.98 27.34 38.15
C VAL A 330 -36.17 27.07 37.24
N ILE A 331 -36.03 26.09 36.33
CA ILE A 331 -37.19 25.33 35.81
C ILE A 331 -36.81 23.84 35.77
N SER A 332 -36.93 23.24 36.95
CA SER A 332 -37.47 21.92 37.29
C SER A 332 -37.32 20.74 36.30
N ASP A 333 -36.68 19.69 36.82
CA ASP A 333 -36.72 18.26 36.44
C ASP A 333 -38.14 17.64 36.49
N GLU A 334 -39.15 18.26 35.87
CA GLU A 334 -40.53 17.80 35.96
C GLU A 334 -41.20 17.75 34.58
N PHE A 335 -40.81 16.80 33.73
CA PHE A 335 -41.76 16.19 32.80
C PHE A 335 -41.47 14.70 32.63
N LYS A 336 -42.15 13.92 33.48
CA LYS A 336 -42.37 12.48 33.37
C LYS A 336 -42.92 12.11 31.99
N ARG A 337 -42.46 10.97 31.47
CA ARG A 337 -43.11 10.23 30.37
C ARG A 337 -44.56 9.89 30.76
N PRO A 338 -45.55 10.06 29.86
CA PRO A 338 -46.85 9.41 30.04
C PRO A 338 -46.77 7.93 29.63
N PRO A 339 -47.43 7.03 30.37
CA PRO A 339 -47.65 5.65 29.96
C PRO A 339 -48.96 5.55 29.19
N TYR A 340 -48.92 5.09 27.93
CA TYR A 340 -49.97 4.29 27.31
C TYR A 340 -49.35 3.41 26.22
#